data_AF-A0A4V6WMB2-F1
#
_entry.id   AF-A0A4V6WMB2-F1
#
_cell.length_a   1.000
_cell.length_b   1.000
_cell.length_c   1.000
_cell.angle_alpha   90.00
_cell.angle_beta   90.00
_cell.angle_gamma   90.00
#
_symmetry.space_group_name_H-M   'P 1'
#
loop_
_entity.id
_entity.type
_entity.pdbx_description
1 polymer ?
#
loop_
_entity_poly.entity_id
_entity_poly.type
_entity_poly.pdbx_seq_one_letter_code
_entity_poly.pdbx_strand_id
1 'polypeptide(L)'
;MNYNNSTEAYLRSAAKIGIRQHGRSRELFDLSGWLPLWKPVAKILLLILPVVLCIHMFVVSAITSVDLSIVNVGDQRHELMDKNIALLASKARLWSPASMEQLAAEKLALYSSSEDQVGRFNRRTGTFIYP
;
A
#
# COMPACT_ATOMS: atom_id res chain seq x y z
N MET A 1 -47.59 91.52 27.90
CA MET A 1 -48.54 90.47 27.48
C MET A 1 -49.03 90.86 26.09
N ASN A 2 -48.48 90.24 25.05
CA ASN A 2 -48.93 90.40 23.68
C ASN A 2 -48.71 89.06 22.99
N TYR A 3 -49.81 88.36 22.79
CA TYR A 3 -49.86 87.07 22.13
C TYR A 3 -49.94 87.32 20.64
N ASN A 4 -48.95 86.85 19.88
CA ASN A 4 -49.11 86.65 18.45
C ASN A 4 -48.63 85.24 18.11
N ASN A 5 -49.62 84.38 17.99
CA ASN A 5 -49.55 83.01 17.51
C ASN A 5 -49.87 83.05 16.02
N SER A 6 -48.90 82.76 15.16
CA SER A 6 -49.15 82.48 13.74
C SER A 6 -48.45 81.17 13.41
N THR A 7 -49.28 80.13 13.39
CA THR A 7 -49.06 78.79 12.89
C THR A 7 -48.56 78.80 11.43
N GLU A 8 -47.35 78.32 11.19
CA GLU A 8 -46.97 77.77 9.88
C GLU A 8 -46.48 76.32 10.06
N ALA A 9 -47.34 75.41 9.62
CA ALA A 9 -47.05 73.98 9.51
C ALA A 9 -46.10 73.73 8.33
N TYR A 10 -44.79 73.71 8.59
CA TYR A 10 -43.82 73.22 7.62
C TYR A 10 -43.72 71.70 7.68
N LEU A 11 -44.43 71.04 6.75
CA LEU A 11 -44.14 69.71 6.27
C LEU A 11 -42.68 69.66 5.77
N ARG A 12 -41.77 69.01 6.50
CA ARG A 12 -40.44 68.68 5.97
C ARG A 12 -40.10 67.21 6.15
N SER A 13 -40.39 66.49 5.06
CA SER A 13 -39.64 65.38 4.46
C SER A 13 -39.09 64.30 5.40
N ALA A 14 -39.66 63.11 5.26
CA ALA A 14 -39.08 61.84 5.66
C ALA A 14 -37.56 61.79 5.37
N ALA A 15 -36.76 61.84 6.42
CA ALA A 15 -35.32 61.66 6.33
C ALA A 15 -35.05 60.18 6.02
N LYS A 16 -34.68 59.95 4.76
CA LYS A 16 -34.17 58.69 4.21
C LYS A 16 -33.04 58.18 5.11
N ILE A 17 -33.29 57.12 5.86
CA ILE A 17 -32.29 56.43 6.69
C ILE A 17 -31.22 55.88 5.76
N GLY A 18 -30.14 56.64 5.57
CA GLY A 18 -28.93 56.19 4.90
C GLY A 18 -28.13 55.35 5.86
N ILE A 19 -28.25 54.02 5.79
CA ILE A 19 -27.32 53.09 6.44
C ILE A 19 -25.99 53.21 5.70
N ARG A 20 -25.17 54.21 6.06
CA ARG A 20 -23.74 54.19 5.76
C ARG A 20 -23.09 53.33 6.84
N GLN A 21 -23.03 52.02 6.60
CA GLN A 21 -22.01 51.20 7.24
C GLN A 21 -20.66 51.71 6.72
N HIS A 22 -20.05 52.63 7.47
CA HIS A 22 -18.60 52.81 7.42
C HIS A 22 -18.02 51.46 7.86
N GLY A 23 -17.67 50.63 6.87
CA GLY A 23 -16.82 49.47 7.08
C GLY A 23 -15.47 49.97 7.56
N ARG A 24 -15.37 50.25 8.86
CA ARG A 24 -14.12 50.49 9.55
C ARG A 24 -13.38 49.16 9.47
N SER A 25 -12.55 49.02 8.43
CA SER A 25 -11.59 47.94 8.32
C SER A 25 -10.83 47.92 9.64
N ARG A 26 -11.03 46.84 10.39
CA ARG A 26 -10.35 46.55 11.65
C ARG A 26 -8.84 46.75 11.43
N GLU A 27 -8.30 47.84 11.97
CA GLU A 27 -6.88 47.98 12.30
C GLU A 27 -6.57 46.93 13.38
N LEU A 28 -6.37 45.68 12.97
CA LEU A 28 -5.87 44.61 13.83
C LEU A 28 -4.36 44.40 13.68
N PHE A 29 -3.68 45.26 12.92
CA PHE A 29 -2.26 45.16 12.68
C PHE A 29 -1.61 46.54 12.74
N ASP A 30 -1.50 47.08 13.95
CA ASP A 30 -0.59 48.18 14.32
C ASP A 30 0.90 47.75 14.25
N LEU A 31 1.26 47.04 13.17
CA LEU A 31 2.61 46.61 12.82
C LEU A 31 3.08 47.33 11.54
N SER A 32 2.57 48.54 11.31
CA SER A 32 2.80 49.38 10.13
C SER A 32 4.29 49.53 9.76
N GLY A 33 5.20 49.47 10.74
CA GLY A 33 6.65 49.52 10.50
C GLY A 33 7.29 48.19 10.04
N TRP A 34 6.73 47.03 10.42
CA TRP A 34 7.35 45.71 10.17
C TRP A 34 6.68 44.95 9.01
N LEU A 35 5.41 45.22 8.71
CA LEU A 35 4.70 44.66 7.55
C LEU A 35 5.46 44.73 6.21
N PRO A 36 6.14 45.83 5.83
CA PRO A 36 6.87 45.86 4.56
C PRO A 36 8.05 44.90 4.52
N LEU A 37 8.65 44.56 5.67
CA LEU A 37 9.74 43.58 5.78
C LEU A 37 9.25 42.13 5.74
N TRP A 38 8.04 41.85 6.26
CA TRP A 38 7.45 40.50 6.22
C TRP A 38 6.82 40.15 4.87
N LYS A 39 6.37 41.12 4.08
CA LYS A 39 5.80 40.89 2.74
C LYS A 39 6.72 40.09 1.79
N PRO A 40 8.01 40.44 1.60
CA PRO A 40 8.90 39.66 0.75
C PRO A 40 9.19 38.28 1.33
N VAL A 41 9.36 38.18 2.66
CA VAL A 41 9.58 36.90 3.35
C VAL A 41 8.38 35.97 3.16
N ALA A 42 7.16 36.46 3.35
CA ALA A 42 5.94 35.71 3.14
C ALA A 42 5.77 35.28 1.67
N LYS A 43 6.14 36.13 0.71
CA LYS A 43 6.11 35.80 -0.72
C LYS A 43 7.09 34.68 -1.07
N ILE A 44 8.30 34.74 -0.52
CA ILE A 44 9.33 33.70 -0.71
C ILE A 44 8.87 32.40 -0.04
N LEU A 45 8.37 32.47 1.18
CA LEU A 45 7.86 31.32 1.91
C LEU A 45 6.69 30.66 1.17
N LEU A 46 5.76 31.45 0.65
CA LEU A 46 4.61 30.95 -0.12
C LEU A 46 5.01 30.27 -1.42
N LEU A 47 6.18 30.61 -1.99
CA LEU A 47 6.74 29.91 -3.14
C LEU A 47 7.54 28.66 -2.75
N ILE A 48 8.33 28.72 -1.69
CA ILE A 48 9.18 27.60 -1.26
C ILE A 48 8.34 26.49 -0.64
N LEU A 49 7.33 26.82 0.16
CA LEU A 49 6.50 25.86 0.87
C LEU A 49 5.82 24.83 -0.06
N PRO A 50 5.14 25.20 -1.16
CA PRO A 50 4.56 24.23 -2.07
C PRO A 50 5.63 23.41 -2.79
N VAL A 51 6.79 23.98 -3.10
CA VAL A 51 7.90 23.25 -3.74
C VAL A 51 8.44 22.17 -2.80
N VAL A 52 8.71 22.51 -1.55
CA VAL A 52 9.17 21.56 -0.53
C VAL A 52 8.11 20.48 -0.28
N LEU A 53 6.83 20.86 -0.26
CA LEU A 53 5.73 19.93 -0.04
C LEU A 53 5.55 18.97 -1.22
N CYS A 54 5.70 19.45 -2.46
CA CYS A 54 5.72 18.61 -3.66
C CYS A 54 6.89 17.62 -3.66
N ILE A 55 8.11 18.08 -3.31
CA ILE A 55 9.28 17.21 -3.19
C ILE A 55 9.05 16.16 -2.10
N HIS A 56 8.52 16.57 -0.94
CA HIS A 56 8.23 15.65 0.15
C HIS A 56 7.19 14.61 -0.25
N MET A 57 6.10 15.02 -0.90
CA MET A 57 5.09 14.09 -1.41
C MET A 57 5.68 13.13 -2.45
N PHE A 58 6.54 13.62 -3.34
CA PHE A 58 7.21 12.78 -4.34
C PHE A 58 8.12 11.73 -3.70
N VAL A 59 8.94 12.14 -2.72
CA VAL A 59 9.83 11.24 -1.98
C VAL A 59 9.02 10.18 -1.23
N VAL A 60 7.96 10.57 -0.53
CA VAL A 60 7.09 9.63 0.20
C VAL A 60 6.44 8.66 -0.79
N SER A 61 5.90 9.16 -1.90
CA SER A 61 5.29 8.31 -2.94
C SER A 61 6.29 7.30 -3.51
N ALA A 62 7.54 7.71 -3.74
CA ALA A 62 8.59 6.83 -4.23
C ALA A 62 8.94 5.74 -3.19
N ILE A 63 9.08 6.12 -1.92
CA ILE A 63 9.35 5.17 -0.82
C ILE A 63 8.20 4.17 -0.69
N THR A 64 6.95 4.63 -0.65
CA THR A 64 5.78 3.75 -0.55
C THR A 64 5.68 2.80 -1.74
N SER A 65 6.03 3.24 -2.94
CA SER A 65 6.05 2.38 -4.13
C SER A 65 7.12 1.29 -4.03
N VAL A 66 8.28 1.63 -3.48
CA VAL A 66 9.35 0.66 -3.21
C VAL A 66 8.95 -0.34 -2.13
N ASP A 67 8.35 0.12 -1.03
CA ASP A 67 7.85 -0.76 0.03
C ASP A 67 6.80 -1.75 -0.50
N LEU A 68 5.88 -1.27 -1.34
CA LEU A 68 4.85 -2.12 -1.96
C LEU A 68 5.47 -3.17 -2.89
N SER A 69 6.53 -2.80 -3.63
CA SER A 69 7.28 -3.74 -4.47
C SER A 69 8.04 -4.78 -3.64
N ILE A 70 8.60 -4.39 -2.49
CA ILE A 70 9.33 -5.29 -1.60
C ILE A 70 8.38 -6.30 -0.95
N VAL A 71 7.20 -5.85 -0.51
CA VAL A 71 6.17 -6.73 0.06
C VAL A 71 5.71 -7.76 -0.97
N ASN A 72 5.42 -7.34 -2.21
CA ASN A 72 5.01 -8.26 -3.27
C ASN A 72 6.09 -9.33 -3.59
N VAL A 73 7.36 -8.93 -3.58
CA VAL A 73 8.48 -9.88 -3.75
C VAL A 73 8.62 -10.82 -2.55
N GLY A 74 8.33 -10.33 -1.33
CA GLY A 74 8.30 -11.13 -0.11
C GLY A 74 7.24 -12.23 -0.15
N ASP A 75 6.04 -11.90 -0.60
CA ASP A 75 4.93 -12.84 -0.74
C ASP A 75 5.23 -13.93 -1.78
N GLN A 76 5.78 -13.53 -2.94
CA GLN A 76 6.23 -14.48 -3.96
C GLN A 76 7.34 -15.42 -3.47
N ARG A 77 8.25 -14.94 -2.61
CA ARG A 77 9.29 -15.79 -2.01
C ARG A 77 8.70 -16.84 -1.07
N HIS A 78 7.70 -16.51 -0.27
CA HIS A 78 7.05 -17.48 0.60
C HIS A 78 6.34 -18.57 -0.22
N GLU A 79 5.61 -18.18 -1.26
CA GLU A 79 4.94 -19.15 -2.14
C GLU A 79 5.93 -20.10 -2.83
N LEU A 80 7.07 -19.57 -3.29
CA LEU A 80 8.13 -20.39 -3.89
C LEU A 80 8.79 -21.33 -2.86
N MET A 81 8.95 -20.88 -1.62
CA MET A 81 9.52 -21.70 -0.54
C MET A 81 8.59 -22.87 -0.18
N ASP A 82 7.29 -22.61 -0.02
CA ASP A 82 6.29 -23.64 0.27
C ASP A 82 6.22 -24.68 -0.85
N LYS A 83 6.24 -24.23 -2.12
CA LYS A 83 6.32 -25.13 -3.28
C LYS A 83 7.59 -25.97 -3.26
N ASN A 84 8.74 -25.37 -2.91
CA ASN A 84 10.00 -26.11 -2.85
C ASN A 84 9.95 -27.21 -1.78
N ILE A 85 9.43 -26.92 -0.58
CA ILE A 85 9.27 -27.90 0.50
C ILE A 85 8.32 -29.02 0.07
N ALA A 86 7.19 -28.68 -0.55
CA ALA A 86 6.22 -29.67 -1.05
C ALA A 86 6.84 -30.58 -2.13
N LEU A 87 7.64 -30.00 -3.04
CA LEU A 87 8.34 -30.75 -4.08
C LEU A 87 9.44 -31.64 -3.50
N LEU A 88 10.19 -31.17 -2.50
CA LEU A 88 11.19 -31.98 -1.80
C LEU A 88 10.55 -33.15 -1.06
N ALA A 89 9.43 -32.91 -0.37
CA ALA A 89 8.67 -33.97 0.30
C ALA A 89 8.12 -35.01 -0.70
N SER A 90 7.60 -34.54 -1.83
CA SER A 90 7.09 -35.39 -2.91
C SER A 90 8.22 -36.21 -3.55
N LYS A 91 9.37 -35.58 -3.81
CA LYS A 91 10.57 -36.26 -4.32
C LYS A 91 11.07 -37.31 -3.35
N ALA A 92 11.17 -36.98 -2.06
CA ALA A 92 11.59 -37.93 -1.03
C ALA A 92 10.64 -39.13 -0.94
N ARG A 93 9.32 -38.90 -1.07
CA ARG A 93 8.33 -39.98 -1.15
C ARG A 93 8.52 -40.85 -2.39
N LEU A 94 8.68 -40.25 -3.57
CA LEU A 94 8.83 -40.99 -4.83
C LEU A 94 10.14 -41.78 -4.90
N TRP A 95 11.22 -41.24 -4.32
CA TRP A 95 12.54 -41.86 -4.29
C TRP A 95 12.75 -42.76 -3.08
N SER A 96 11.73 -42.99 -2.25
CA SER A 96 11.86 -43.96 -1.17
C SER A 96 12.15 -45.35 -1.77
N PRO A 97 13.01 -46.16 -1.16
CA PRO A 97 13.34 -47.49 -1.67
C PRO A 97 12.09 -48.36 -1.83
N ALA A 98 11.13 -48.26 -0.90
CA ALA A 98 9.85 -48.96 -0.98
C ALA A 98 9.01 -48.55 -2.22
N SER A 99 8.96 -47.26 -2.55
CA SER A 99 8.23 -46.80 -3.74
C SER A 99 8.96 -47.15 -5.04
N MET A 100 10.30 -47.17 -5.03
CA MET A 100 11.07 -47.65 -6.18
C MET A 100 10.90 -49.16 -6.40
N GLU A 101 10.91 -49.96 -5.34
CA GLU A 101 10.64 -51.40 -5.39
C GLU A 101 9.21 -51.68 -5.89
N GLN A 102 8.22 -50.95 -5.40
CA GLN A 102 6.84 -51.09 -5.86
C GLN A 102 6.68 -50.71 -7.34
N LEU A 103 7.35 -49.66 -7.79
CA LEU A 103 7.28 -49.21 -9.18
C LEU A 103 8.05 -50.15 -10.13
N ALA A 104 9.17 -50.72 -9.67
CA ALA A 104 9.90 -51.77 -10.39
C ALA A 104 9.08 -53.07 -10.47
N ALA A 105 8.39 -53.46 -9.39
CA ALA A 105 7.47 -54.58 -9.39
C ALA A 105 6.30 -54.37 -10.36
N GLU A 106 5.69 -53.18 -10.37
CA GLU A 106 4.55 -52.89 -11.25
C GLU A 106 4.94 -52.79 -12.73
N LYS A 107 6.03 -52.11 -13.06
CA LYS A 107 6.40 -51.82 -14.46
C LYS A 107 7.29 -52.88 -15.10
N LEU A 108 8.15 -53.51 -14.32
CA LEU A 108 9.16 -54.44 -14.82
C LEU A 108 8.96 -55.87 -14.31
N ALA A 109 7.93 -56.11 -13.48
CA ALA A 109 7.75 -57.37 -12.76
C ALA A 109 9.01 -57.81 -11.99
N LEU A 110 9.84 -56.84 -11.58
CA LEU A 110 11.04 -57.08 -10.80
C LEU A 110 10.66 -57.10 -9.32
N TYR A 111 10.86 -58.26 -8.68
CA TYR A 111 10.72 -58.43 -7.24
C TYR A 111 12.10 -58.66 -6.63
N SER A 112 12.36 -58.10 -5.44
CA SER A 112 13.57 -58.43 -4.69
C SER A 112 13.48 -59.88 -4.22
N SER A 113 14.59 -60.62 -4.32
CA SER A 113 14.68 -61.98 -3.81
C SER A 113 14.55 -61.94 -2.29
N SER A 114 13.52 -62.59 -1.74
CA SER A 114 13.42 -62.81 -0.30
C SER A 114 14.58 -63.72 0.16
N GLU A 115 15.08 -63.54 1.39
CA GLU A 115 16.17 -64.36 1.94
C GLU A 115 15.84 -65.87 1.97
N ASP A 116 14.54 -66.22 1.93
CA ASP A 116 14.05 -67.61 1.87
C ASP A 116 13.74 -68.13 0.44
N GLN A 117 13.98 -67.34 -0.61
CA GLN A 117 13.68 -67.76 -1.99
C GLN A 117 14.77 -68.67 -2.57
N VAL A 118 14.60 -69.99 -2.38
CA VAL A 118 15.48 -70.99 -2.99
C VAL A 118 14.96 -71.36 -4.40
N GLY A 119 15.56 -70.76 -5.42
CA GLY A 119 15.28 -71.08 -6.82
C GLY A 119 15.74 -72.50 -7.19
N ARG A 120 14.86 -73.29 -7.82
CA ARG A 120 15.24 -74.59 -8.38
C ARG A 120 15.88 -74.39 -9.76
N PHE A 121 17.13 -74.80 -9.90
CA PHE A 121 17.85 -74.72 -11.17
C PHE A 121 17.34 -75.77 -12.17
N ASN A 122 16.83 -75.32 -13.33
CA ASN A 122 16.45 -76.22 -14.40
C ASN A 122 17.63 -76.42 -15.37
N ARG A 123 18.25 -77.60 -15.31
CA ARG A 123 19.40 -77.97 -16.17
C ARG A 123 19.09 -78.02 -17.67
N ARG A 124 17.83 -78.16 -18.08
CA ARG A 124 17.45 -78.23 -19.51
C ARG A 124 17.35 -76.86 -20.16
N THR A 125 16.88 -75.86 -19.43
CA THR A 125 16.67 -74.50 -19.94
C THR A 125 17.76 -73.53 -19.48
N GLY A 126 18.59 -73.91 -18.50
CA GLY A 126 19.62 -73.05 -17.93
C GLY A 126 19.06 -71.92 -17.06
N THR A 127 17.78 -71.99 -16.69
CA THR A 127 17.06 -70.94 -15.95
C THR A 127 16.73 -71.39 -14.53
N PHE A 128 16.67 -70.42 -13.60
CA PHE A 128 16.17 -70.65 -12.25
C PHE A 128 14.64 -70.45 -12.23
N ILE A 129 13.94 -71.40 -11.62
CA ILE A 129 12.50 -71.31 -11.39
C ILE A 129 12.34 -71.03 -9.89
N TYR A 130 11.79 -69.86 -9.58
CA TYR A 130 11.46 -69.45 -8.21
C TYR A 130 9.98 -69.79 -7.94
N PRO A 131 9.65 -70.36 -6.76
CA PRO A 131 8.27 -70.58 -6.35
C PRO A 131 7.52 -69.28 -6.07
#